data_AF-A0A951IMN1-F1
#
_entry.id   AF-A0A951IMN1-F1
#
_cell.length_a   1.000
_cell.length_b   1.000
_cell.length_c   1.000
_cell.angle_alpha   90.00
_cell.angle_beta   90.00
_cell.angle_gamma   90.00
#
_symmetry.space_group_name_H-M   'P 1'
#
loop_
_entity.id
_entity.type
_entity.pdbx_description
1 polymer ?
#
loop_
_entity_poly.entity_id
_entity_poly.type
_entity_poly.pdbx_seq_one_letter_code
_entity_poly.pdbx_strand_id
1 'polypeptide(L)'
;VGEGAHGKALQGNIDPNVLFAPPERIDAEVAAVLESFGAPHQGSGTGPTHIFNLGHGISQHTPPEHVSVLVDAVHSHSKRLRQPA
;
A
#
# COMPACT_ATOMS: atom_id res chain seq x y z
N VAL A 1 -8.96 -12.08 11.12
CA VAL A 1 -8.14 -10.87 11.00
C VAL A 1 -8.65 -10.15 9.76
N GLY A 2 -9.03 -8.86 9.84
CA GLY A 2 -9.58 -8.12 8.70
C GLY A 2 -11.08 -7.80 8.76
N GLU A 3 -11.93 -8.66 9.36
CA GLU A 3 -13.36 -8.37 9.54
C GLU A 3 -13.85 -8.65 10.97
N GLY A 4 -14.77 -7.80 11.46
CA GLY A 4 -15.40 -7.87 12.78
C GLY A 4 -15.18 -6.63 13.66
N ALA A 5 -16.01 -6.48 14.70
CA ALA A 5 -16.00 -5.34 15.65
C ALA A 5 -14.66 -5.13 16.41
N HIS A 6 -13.72 -6.08 16.28
CA HIS A 6 -12.37 -6.04 16.84
C HIS A 6 -11.29 -6.38 15.78
N GLY A 7 -11.56 -6.04 14.51
CA GLY A 7 -10.62 -6.25 13.41
C GLY A 7 -9.27 -5.60 13.70
N LYS A 8 -8.18 -6.35 13.53
CA LYS A 8 -6.81 -5.82 13.61
C LYS A 8 -6.45 -5.14 12.29
N ALA A 9 -5.63 -4.09 12.37
CA ALA A 9 -4.99 -3.53 11.19
C ALA A 9 -4.10 -4.58 10.51
N LEU A 10 -4.04 -4.55 9.18
CA LEU A 10 -3.12 -5.36 8.38
C LEU A 10 -1.94 -4.50 7.94
N GLN A 11 -0.73 -5.08 7.97
CA GLN A 11 0.48 -4.43 7.47
C GLN A 11 1.12 -5.28 6.37
N GLY A 12 1.54 -4.65 5.26
CA GLY A 12 2.13 -5.34 4.10
C GLY A 12 1.44 -4.97 2.79
N ASN A 13 1.58 -5.73 1.71
CA ASN A 13 2.31 -7.01 1.56
C ASN A 13 3.07 -7.12 0.23
N ILE A 14 3.42 -5.98 -0.37
CA ILE A 14 3.98 -5.97 -1.74
C ILE A 14 5.33 -6.74 -1.79
N ASP A 15 5.56 -7.52 -2.84
CA ASP A 15 6.84 -8.21 -3.03
C ASP A 15 7.96 -7.15 -3.19
N PRO A 16 9.01 -7.16 -2.35
CA PRO A 16 10.10 -6.18 -2.47
C PRO A 16 10.81 -6.20 -3.83
N ASN A 17 10.74 -7.31 -4.59
CA ASN A 17 11.33 -7.37 -5.93
C ASN A 17 10.66 -6.42 -6.93
N VAL A 18 9.46 -5.92 -6.63
CA VAL A 18 8.81 -4.88 -7.43
C VAL A 18 9.71 -3.66 -7.63
N LEU A 19 10.58 -3.37 -6.65
CA LEU A 19 11.48 -2.21 -6.68
C LEU A 19 12.60 -2.33 -7.72
N PHE A 20 12.71 -3.45 -8.43
CA PHE A 20 13.60 -3.60 -9.60
C PHE A 20 12.88 -3.41 -10.94
N ALA A 21 11.55 -3.27 -10.92
CA ALA A 21 10.77 -3.02 -12.12
C ALA A 21 10.85 -1.54 -12.55
N PRO A 22 10.46 -1.20 -13.79
CA PRO A 22 10.29 0.19 -14.21
C PRO A 22 9.29 0.96 -13.31
N PRO A 23 9.43 2.30 -13.16
CA PRO A 23 8.57 3.12 -12.29
C PRO A 23 7.07 2.92 -12.51
N GLU A 24 6.62 2.80 -13.75
CA GLU A 24 5.22 2.57 -14.11
C GLU A 24 4.68 1.23 -13.59
N ARG A 25 5.56 0.23 -13.43
CA ARG A 25 5.19 -1.05 -12.85
C ARG A 25 5.10 -0.96 -11.33
N ILE A 26 6.01 -0.23 -10.70
CA ILE A 26 5.95 0.02 -9.25
C ILE A 26 4.62 0.70 -8.89
N ASP A 27 4.25 1.76 -9.62
CA ASP A 27 2.98 2.47 -9.44
C ASP A 27 1.77 1.55 -9.60
N ALA A 28 1.72 0.76 -10.68
CA ALA A 28 0.61 -0.16 -10.95
C ALA A 28 0.46 -1.24 -9.87
N GLU A 29 1.55 -1.84 -9.38
CA GLU A 29 1.48 -2.86 -8.34
C GLU A 29 1.08 -2.24 -6.98
N VAL A 30 1.52 -1.02 -6.67
CA VAL A 30 1.05 -0.28 -5.49
C VAL A 30 -0.46 -0.04 -5.56
N ALA A 31 -0.97 0.40 -6.71
CA ALA A 31 -2.40 0.60 -6.93
C ALA A 31 -3.17 -0.71 -6.71
N ALA A 32 -2.70 -1.82 -7.31
CA ALA A 32 -3.34 -3.12 -7.20
C ALA A 32 -3.41 -3.62 -5.74
N VAL A 33 -2.33 -3.46 -4.96
CA VAL A 33 -2.31 -3.85 -3.55
C VAL A 33 -3.31 -3.01 -2.74
N LEU A 34 -3.32 -1.69 -2.91
CA LEU A 34 -4.25 -0.81 -2.21
C LEU A 34 -5.72 -1.09 -2.57
N GLU A 35 -6.01 -1.30 -3.86
CA GLU A 35 -7.36 -1.62 -4.35
C GLU A 35 -7.81 -3.01 -3.87
N SER A 36 -6.89 -3.98 -3.75
CA SER A 36 -7.20 -5.31 -3.22
C SER A 36 -7.57 -5.32 -1.74
N PHE A 37 -7.04 -4.38 -0.95
CA PHE A 37 -7.46 -4.19 0.45
C PHE A 37 -8.88 -3.61 0.54
N GLY A 38 -9.26 -2.79 -0.44
CA GLY A 38 -10.60 -2.22 -0.56
C GLY A 38 -10.72 -0.79 -0.03
N ALA A 39 -11.96 -0.30 0.04
CA ALA A 39 -12.27 1.07 0.41
C ALA A 39 -11.74 1.39 1.84
N PRO A 40 -10.93 2.45 2.01
CA PRO A 40 -10.42 2.80 3.32
C PRO A 40 -11.54 3.20 4.28
N HIS A 41 -11.49 2.75 5.53
CA HIS A 41 -12.38 3.25 6.58
C HIS A 41 -12.16 4.75 6.82
N GLN A 42 -13.26 5.52 6.85
CA GLN A 42 -13.26 6.97 7.09
C GLN A 42 -14.23 7.40 8.21
N GLY A 43 -14.95 6.46 8.82
CA GLY A 43 -15.90 6.74 9.90
C GLY A 43 -15.24 6.90 11.27
N SER A 44 -16.02 7.31 12.27
CA SER A 44 -15.60 7.23 13.66
C SER A 44 -15.56 5.76 14.13
N GLY A 45 -14.71 5.47 15.12
CA GLY A 45 -14.55 4.11 15.66
C GLY A 45 -13.60 3.21 14.85
N THR A 46 -13.59 1.93 15.19
CA THR A 46 -12.70 0.94 14.56
C THR A 46 -13.27 0.45 13.23
N GLY A 47 -12.42 0.38 12.21
CA GLY A 47 -12.75 -0.22 10.93
C GLY A 47 -11.52 -0.78 10.21
N PRO A 48 -11.70 -1.36 9.01
CA PRO A 48 -10.61 -1.90 8.21
C PRO A 48 -9.47 -0.89 8.06
N THR A 49 -8.28 -1.27 8.52
CA THR A 49 -7.09 -0.42 8.52
C THR A 49 -5.95 -1.13 7.83
N HIS A 50 -5.35 -0.46 6.85
CA HIS A 50 -4.18 -0.94 6.13
C HIS A 50 -2.98 -0.03 6.42
N ILE A 51 -1.87 -0.64 6.81
CA ILE A 51 -0.54 -0.02 6.83
C ILE A 51 0.22 -0.62 5.66
N PHE A 52 0.32 0.12 4.56
CA PHE A 52 1.09 -0.36 3.41
C PHE A 52 2.54 -0.58 3.82
N ASN A 53 3.10 -1.72 3.43
CA ASN A 53 4.52 -2.02 3.62
C ASN A 53 4.96 -3.08 2.61
N LEU A 54 6.27 -3.26 2.47
CA LEU A 54 6.84 -4.43 1.81
C LEU A 54 6.47 -5.70 2.60
N GLY A 55 6.34 -6.82 1.89
CA GLY A 55 6.13 -8.14 2.50
C GLY A 55 7.40 -8.72 3.15
N HIS A 56 8.57 -8.16 2.82
CA HIS A 56 9.86 -8.55 3.39
C HIS A 56 10.83 -7.34 3.42
N GLY A 57 12.04 -7.55 3.94
CA GLY A 57 13.08 -6.53 3.94
C GLY A 57 13.50 -6.11 2.52
N ILE A 58 13.87 -4.83 2.38
CA ILE A 58 14.39 -4.27 1.13
C ILE A 58 15.79 -4.84 0.80
N SER A 59 16.07 -5.08 -0.48
CA SER A 59 17.40 -5.48 -0.95
C SER A 59 18.36 -4.29 -0.91
N GLN A 60 19.61 -4.49 -0.51
CA GLN A 60 20.66 -3.46 -0.55
C GLN A 60 20.99 -2.96 -1.96
N HIS A 61 20.60 -3.73 -2.99
CA HIS A 61 20.80 -3.37 -4.40
C HIS A 61 19.62 -2.60 -4.99
N THR A 62 18.58 -2.35 -4.20
CA THR A 62 17.42 -1.60 -4.65
C THR A 62 17.84 -0.17 -5.03
N PRO A 63 17.50 0.31 -6.24
CA PRO A 63 17.72 1.71 -6.60
C PRO A 63 16.92 2.63 -5.66
N PRO A 64 17.55 3.55 -4.91
CA PRO A 64 16.84 4.42 -3.97
C PRO A 64 15.71 5.24 -4.63
N GLU A 65 15.89 5.63 -5.88
CA GLU A 65 14.88 6.33 -6.69
C GLU A 65 13.60 5.51 -6.88
N HIS A 66 13.68 4.19 -6.95
CA HIS A 66 12.52 3.31 -7.05
C HIS A 66 11.76 3.22 -5.73
N VAL A 67 12.45 3.39 -4.60
CA VAL A 67 11.79 3.53 -3.29
C VAL A 67 11.00 4.83 -3.23
N SER A 68 11.54 5.93 -3.76
CA SER A 68 10.81 7.19 -3.86
C SER A 68 9.54 7.04 -4.71
N VAL A 69 9.63 6.38 -5.87
CA VAL A 69 8.46 6.08 -6.72
C VAL A 69 7.41 5.28 -5.94
N LEU A 70 7.80 4.23 -5.22
CA LEU A 70 6.89 3.44 -4.39
C LEU A 70 6.19 4.31 -3.33
N VAL A 71 6.94 5.13 -2.59
CA VAL A 71 6.40 5.98 -1.53
C VAL A 71 5.43 7.02 -2.10
N ASP A 72 5.79 7.65 -3.21
CA ASP A 72 4.94 8.64 -3.89
C ASP A 72 3.65 8.00 -4.41
N ALA A 73 3.74 6.82 -5.03
CA ALA A 73 2.58 6.05 -5.47
C ALA A 73 1.65 5.71 -4.30
N VAL A 74 2.18 5.21 -3.17
CA VAL A 74 1.38 4.88 -1.98
C VAL A 74 0.63 6.10 -1.48
N HIS A 75 1.30 7.25 -1.35
CA HIS A 75 0.66 8.48 -0.91
C HIS A 75 -0.37 9.01 -1.91
N SER A 76 -0.09 8.94 -3.21
CA SER A 76 -0.99 9.41 -4.27
C SER A 76 -2.27 8.58 -4.33
N HIS A 77 -2.14 7.25 -4.47
CA HIS A 77 -3.27 6.33 -4.56
C HIS A 77 -4.10 6.31 -3.28
N SER A 78 -3.48 6.28 -2.10
CA SER A 78 -4.22 6.26 -0.83
C SER A 78 -4.98 7.56 -0.56
N LYS A 79 -4.46 8.71 -1.00
CA LYS A 79 -5.22 9.98 -0.95
C LYS A 79 -6.42 9.94 -1.89
N ARG A 80 -6.24 9.47 -3.12
CA ARG A 80 -7.33 9.33 -4.11
C ARG A 80 -8.45 8.43 -3.58
N LEU A 81 -8.11 7.30 -2.98
CA LEU A 81 -9.09 6.37 -2.39
C LEU A 81 -9.88 6.95 -1.20
N ARG A 82 -9.43 8.07 -0.63
CA ARG A 82 -10.07 8.77 0.49
C ARG A 82 -10.79 10.05 0.07
N GLN A 83 -10.72 10.43 -1.21
CA GLN A 83 -11.47 11.57 -1.71
C GLN A 83 -12.93 11.17 -1.89
N PRO A 84 -13.89 12.05 -1.49
CA PRO A 84 -15.28 11.84 -1.84
C PRO A 84 -15.43 11.85 -3.37
N ALA A 85 -16.33 11.00 -3.86
CA ALA A 85 -16.73 10.97 -5.27
C ALA A 85 -17.41 12.28 -5.72
#